data_AF-A0A804NJ38-F1
#
_entry.id   AF-A0A804NJ38-F1
#
_cell.length_a   1.000
_cell.length_b   1.000
_cell.length_c   1.000
_cell.angle_alpha   90.00
_cell.angle_beta   90.00
_cell.angle_gamma   90.00
#
_symmetry.space_group_name_H-M   'P 1'
#
loop_
_entity.id
_entity.type
_entity.pdbx_description
1 polymer ?
#
loop_
_entity_poly.entity_id
_entity_poly.type
_entity_poly.pdbx_seq_one_letter_code
_entity_poly.pdbx_strand_id
1 'polypeptide(L)'
;LYHIYVASLAAAVPAAVVSVDYRLAPEHCIPAAYDDTFAALKVVIAACRADGAEAEAEPSLAAHGDVFRIVLAGDSAGGNMAHNVAIRLRKEGGIEGYDDMVSGGVLLYPYF
;
A
#
# COMPACT_ATOMS: atom_id res chain seq x y z
N LEU A 1 -14.71 -11.56 2.22
CA LEU A 1 -13.83 -12.44 1.42
C LEU A 1 -12.36 -12.10 1.67
N TYR A 2 -11.90 -10.92 1.25
CA TYR A 2 -10.48 -10.54 1.34
C TYR A 2 -9.90 -10.51 2.76
N HIS A 3 -10.68 -10.17 3.79
CA HIS A 3 -10.18 -10.17 5.16
C HIS A 3 -9.58 -11.53 5.59
N ILE A 4 -10.22 -12.66 5.25
CA ILE A 4 -9.70 -14.00 5.59
C ILE A 4 -8.39 -14.27 4.84
N TYR A 5 -8.32 -13.87 3.56
CA TYR A 5 -7.11 -14.02 2.75
C TYR A 5 -5.94 -13.19 3.32
N VAL A 6 -6.20 -11.91 3.63
CA VAL A 6 -5.21 -10.98 4.20
C VAL A 6 -4.75 -11.45 5.58
N ALA A 7 -5.66 -11.93 6.44
CA ALA A 7 -5.30 -12.47 7.74
C ALA A 7 -4.45 -13.74 7.63
N SER A 8 -4.77 -14.63 6.70
CA SER A 8 -3.96 -15.81 6.39
C SER A 8 -2.57 -15.42 5.88
N LEU A 9 -2.50 -14.42 4.98
CA LEU A 9 -1.24 -13.89 4.47
C LEU A 9 -0.38 -13.31 5.60
N ALA A 10 -0.96 -12.46 6.46
CA ALA A 10 -0.29 -11.85 7.60
C ALA A 10 0.25 -12.89 8.61
N ALA A 11 -0.45 -14.02 8.77
CA ALA A 11 0.03 -15.13 9.61
C ALA A 11 1.17 -15.95 8.95
N ALA A 12 1.25 -15.94 7.61
CA ALA A 12 2.19 -16.74 6.84
C ALA A 12 3.52 -16.03 6.51
N VAL A 13 3.55 -14.71 6.60
CA VAL A 13 4.74 -13.90 6.25
C VAL A 13 5.26 -13.12 7.47
N PRO A 14 6.59 -12.93 7.60
CA PRO A 14 7.15 -12.10 8.66
C PRO A 14 7.07 -10.61 8.31
N ALA A 15 5.87 -10.12 7.96
CA ALA A 15 5.61 -8.74 7.58
C ALA A 15 4.23 -8.29 8.05
N ALA A 16 4.10 -6.99 8.35
CA ALA A 16 2.80 -6.37 8.52
C ALA A 16 2.06 -6.32 7.17
N VAL A 17 0.75 -6.53 7.18
CA VAL A 17 -0.08 -6.45 5.98
C VAL A 17 -1.13 -5.36 6.15
N VAL A 18 -1.09 -4.37 5.27
CA VAL A 18 -2.05 -3.25 5.23
C VAL A 18 -2.98 -3.45 4.06
N SER A 19 -4.26 -3.73 4.35
CA SER A 19 -5.31 -3.84 3.33
C SER A 19 -6.05 -2.52 3.22
N VAL A 20 -6.02 -1.91 2.03
CA VAL A 20 -6.63 -0.59 1.80
C VAL A 20 -8.11 -0.73 1.48
N ASP A 21 -8.96 -0.06 2.25
CA ASP A 21 -10.38 0.11 1.94
C ASP A 21 -10.56 1.37 1.08
N TYR A 22 -10.46 1.19 -0.24
CA TYR A 22 -10.53 2.27 -1.22
C TYR A 22 -11.97 2.48 -1.72
N ARG A 23 -12.26 3.70 -2.19
CA ARG A 23 -13.56 4.03 -2.76
C ARG A 23 -13.86 3.22 -4.03
N LEU A 24 -15.07 2.69 -4.13
CA LEU A 24 -15.51 1.82 -5.21
C LEU A 24 -16.30 2.57 -6.29
N ALA A 25 -16.21 2.07 -7.52
CA ALA A 25 -17.11 2.44 -8.61
C ALA A 25 -18.42 1.63 -8.51
N PRO A 26 -19.57 2.17 -8.96
CA PRO A 26 -19.73 3.41 -9.73
C PRO A 26 -19.82 4.71 -8.90
N GLU A 27 -19.94 4.67 -7.58
CA GLU A 27 -20.11 5.85 -6.72
C GLU A 27 -18.89 6.78 -6.79
N HIS A 28 -17.70 6.19 -6.92
CA HIS A 28 -16.44 6.88 -7.09
C HIS A 28 -15.66 6.25 -8.27
N CYS A 29 -15.95 6.73 -9.48
CA CYS A 29 -15.25 6.32 -10.69
C CYS A 29 -13.73 6.57 -10.62
N ILE A 30 -12.99 5.96 -11.56
CA ILE A 30 -11.57 6.25 -11.76
C ILE A 30 -11.34 7.77 -11.89
N PRO A 31 -10.31 8.35 -11.23
CA PRO A 31 -9.17 7.68 -10.60
C PRO A 31 -9.29 7.40 -9.09
N ALA A 32 -10.49 7.48 -8.47
CA ALA A 32 -10.63 7.49 -7.00
C ALA A 32 -9.88 6.35 -6.27
N ALA A 33 -10.02 5.11 -6.72
CA ALA A 33 -9.33 3.97 -6.11
C ALA A 33 -7.80 4.05 -6.21
N TYR A 34 -7.26 4.61 -7.31
CA TYR A 34 -5.82 4.82 -7.48
C TYR A 34 -5.30 5.93 -6.57
N ASP A 35 -6.11 6.98 -6.35
CA ASP A 35 -5.76 8.06 -5.43
C ASP A 35 -5.78 7.57 -3.97
N ASP A 36 -6.78 6.77 -3.59
CA ASP A 36 -6.87 6.22 -2.22
C ASP A 36 -5.74 5.24 -1.92
N THR A 37 -5.41 4.35 -2.87
CA THR A 37 -4.28 3.41 -2.70
C THR A 37 -2.93 4.12 -2.66
N PHE A 38 -2.75 5.19 -3.44
CA PHE A 38 -1.53 6.00 -3.36
C PHE A 38 -1.46 6.82 -2.06
N ALA A 39 -2.59 7.36 -1.59
CA ALA A 39 -2.67 8.04 -0.30
C ALA A 39 -2.37 7.08 0.87
N ALA A 40 -2.90 5.87 0.83
CA ALA A 40 -2.60 4.83 1.81
C ALA A 40 -1.10 4.48 1.84
N LEU A 41 -0.43 4.39 0.68
CA LEU A 41 1.02 4.21 0.63
C LEU A 41 1.77 5.34 1.34
N LYS A 42 1.35 6.60 1.15
CA LYS A 42 1.95 7.75 1.87
C LYS A 42 1.80 7.62 3.38
N VAL A 43 0.59 7.27 3.85
CA VAL A 43 0.31 7.08 5.28
C VAL A 43 1.15 5.94 5.86
N VAL A 44 1.29 4.81 5.14
CA VAL A 44 2.13 3.69 5.59
C VAL A 44 3.61 4.10 5.68
N ILE A 45 4.13 4.82 4.68
CA ILE A 45 5.52 5.33 4.73
C ILE A 45 5.71 6.27 5.91
N ALA A 46 4.79 7.22 6.13
CA ALA A 46 4.85 8.15 7.25
C ALA A 46 4.78 7.41 8.60
N ALA A 47 3.86 6.47 8.77
CA ALA A 47 3.75 5.67 9.99
C ALA A 47 5.02 4.88 10.30
N CYS A 48 5.65 4.27 9.27
CA CYS A 48 6.89 3.52 9.42
C CYS A 48 8.13 4.39 9.75
N ARG A 49 8.06 5.72 9.63
CA ARG A 49 9.15 6.62 10.09
C ARG A 49 9.21 6.76 11.62
N ALA A 50 8.16 6.29 12.31
CA ALA A 50 8.03 6.36 13.76
C ALA A 50 8.06 7.80 14.31
N ASP A 51 7.69 8.78 13.48
CA ASP A 51 7.46 10.17 13.86
C ASP A 51 6.17 10.73 13.22
N GLY A 52 5.67 11.82 13.79
CA GLY A 52 4.46 12.48 13.29
C GLY A 52 3.14 11.81 13.67
N ALA A 53 2.04 12.38 13.16
CA ALA A 53 0.68 11.98 13.52
C ALA A 53 0.32 10.57 13.03
N GLU A 54 0.89 10.16 11.90
CA GLU A 54 0.68 8.85 11.29
C GLU A 54 1.32 7.74 12.14
N ALA A 55 2.49 8.00 12.73
CA ALA A 55 3.12 7.07 13.67
C ALA A 55 2.32 6.94 14.98
N GLU A 56 1.73 8.05 15.46
CA GLU A 56 0.85 8.03 16.63
C GLU A 56 -0.48 7.28 16.35
N ALA A 57 -1.02 7.41 15.14
CA ALA A 57 -2.23 6.72 14.72
C ALA A 57 -2.01 5.21 14.50
N GLU A 58 -0.83 4.81 14.02
CA GLU A 58 -0.49 3.43 13.70
C GLU A 58 0.74 2.94 14.50
N PRO A 59 0.63 2.80 15.83
CA PRO A 59 1.76 2.48 16.70
C PRO A 59 2.42 1.13 16.36
N SER A 60 1.67 0.19 15.79
CA SER A 60 2.21 -1.10 15.31
C SER A 60 3.15 -0.91 14.11
N LEU A 61 2.78 -0.06 13.14
CA LEU A 61 3.64 0.27 12.01
C LEU A 61 4.84 1.12 12.45
N ALA A 62 4.66 2.04 13.40
CA ALA A 62 5.77 2.79 13.97
C ALA A 62 6.79 1.89 14.68
N ALA A 63 6.33 0.85 15.39
CA ALA A 63 7.21 -0.04 16.14
C ALA A 63 7.87 -1.15 15.28
N HIS A 64 7.20 -1.59 14.21
CA HIS A 64 7.59 -2.80 13.48
C HIS A 64 7.72 -2.63 11.96
N GLY A 65 7.26 -1.50 11.42
CA GLY A 65 7.37 -1.17 10.01
C GLY A 65 8.81 -0.86 9.61
N ASP A 66 9.13 -1.10 8.34
CA ASP A 66 10.42 -0.77 7.74
C ASP A 66 10.15 -0.10 6.39
N VAL A 67 10.46 1.20 6.32
CA VAL A 67 10.28 2.02 5.12
C VAL A 67 11.04 1.49 3.91
N PHE A 68 12.10 0.71 4.11
CA PHE A 68 12.91 0.11 3.04
C PHE A 68 12.41 -1.28 2.59
N ARG A 69 11.34 -1.80 3.22
CA ARG A 69 10.79 -3.14 2.96
C ARG A 69 9.29 -3.09 2.68
N ILE A 70 8.90 -2.29 1.70
CA ILE A 70 7.51 -2.14 1.28
C ILE A 70 7.24 -2.98 0.03
N VAL A 71 6.23 -3.85 0.10
CA VAL A 71 5.77 -4.65 -1.05
C VAL A 71 4.33 -4.25 -1.38
N LEU A 72 4.08 -3.91 -2.64
CA LEU A 72 2.72 -3.68 -3.14
C LEU A 72 2.12 -4.99 -3.63
N ALA A 73 0.92 -5.33 -3.18
CA ALA A 73 0.26 -6.57 -3.57
C ALA A 73 -1.20 -6.33 -3.95
N GLY A 74 -1.69 -7.06 -4.94
CA GLY A 74 -3.10 -7.01 -5.32
C GLY A 74 -3.47 -8.02 -6.39
N ASP A 75 -4.76 -8.34 -6.44
CA ASP A 75 -5.32 -9.32 -7.36
C ASP A 75 -6.35 -8.71 -8.31
N SER A 76 -6.42 -9.17 -9.56
CA SER A 76 -7.31 -8.60 -10.60
C SER A 76 -7.16 -7.07 -10.70
N ALA A 77 -8.22 -6.30 -10.42
CA ALA A 77 -8.18 -4.84 -10.37
C ALA A 77 -7.19 -4.30 -9.31
N GLY A 78 -7.00 -5.01 -8.20
CA GLY A 78 -5.98 -4.69 -7.19
C GLY A 78 -4.56 -4.81 -7.73
N GLY A 79 -4.30 -5.76 -8.62
CA GLY A 79 -3.01 -5.87 -9.31
C GLY A 79 -2.78 -4.70 -10.27
N ASN A 80 -3.83 -4.24 -10.95
CA ASN A 80 -3.79 -3.01 -11.75
C ASN A 80 -3.50 -1.77 -10.89
N MET A 81 -4.13 -1.66 -9.73
CA MET A 81 -3.87 -0.58 -8.78
C MET A 81 -2.43 -0.59 -8.26
N ALA A 82 -1.92 -1.75 -7.79
CA ALA A 82 -0.55 -1.89 -7.31
C ALA A 82 0.50 -1.46 -8.35
N HIS A 83 0.29 -1.84 -9.61
CA HIS A 83 1.14 -1.40 -10.72
C HIS A 83 1.09 0.12 -10.96
N ASN A 84 -0.11 0.71 -11.00
CA ASN A 84 -0.26 2.15 -11.24
C ASN A 84 0.30 2.98 -10.09
N VAL A 85 0.15 2.52 -8.84
CA VAL A 85 0.78 3.11 -7.65
C VAL A 85 2.31 3.08 -7.76
N ALA A 86 2.90 1.94 -8.17
CA ALA A 86 4.34 1.84 -8.37
C ALA A 86 4.85 2.79 -9.47
N ILE A 87 4.15 2.84 -10.62
CA ILE A 87 4.49 3.78 -11.70
C ILE A 87 4.38 5.22 -11.23
N ARG A 88 3.32 5.56 -10.50
CA ARG A 88 3.11 6.91 -9.97
C ARG A 88 4.22 7.30 -8.99
N LEU A 89 4.56 6.42 -8.04
CA LEU A 89 5.67 6.63 -7.11
C LEU A 89 6.97 6.94 -7.84
N ARG A 90 7.31 6.13 -8.85
CA ARG A 90 8.50 6.33 -9.67
C ARG A 90 8.50 7.65 -10.42
N LYS A 91 7.33 8.07 -10.95
CA LYS A 91 7.17 9.35 -11.67
C LYS A 91 7.25 10.56 -10.74
N GLU A 92 6.74 10.46 -9.52
CA GLU A 92 6.82 11.52 -8.51
C GLU A 92 8.21 11.60 -7.86
N GLY A 93 9.08 10.61 -8.10
CA GLY A 93 10.45 10.59 -7.58
C GLY A 93 10.54 10.12 -6.13
N GLY A 94 9.49 9.49 -5.60
CA GLY A 94 9.40 9.08 -4.20
C GLY A 94 8.28 9.79 -3.41
N ILE A 95 8.27 9.60 -2.10
CA ILE A 95 7.35 10.24 -1.16
C ILE A 95 8.16 10.94 -0.07
N GLU A 96 8.10 12.28 -0.05
CA GLU A 96 8.67 13.13 1.01
C GLU A 96 10.15 12.84 1.33
N GLY A 97 11.00 12.80 0.29
CA GLY A 97 12.45 12.60 0.44
C GLY A 97 12.89 11.13 0.55
N TYR A 98 11.96 10.20 0.47
CA TYR A 98 12.24 8.78 0.33
C TYR A 98 11.98 8.40 -1.11
N ASP A 99 13.01 7.95 -1.82
CA ASP A 99 12.93 7.52 -3.21
C ASP A 99 11.95 6.34 -3.39
N ASP A 100 12.04 5.64 -4.52
CA ASP A 100 11.26 4.45 -4.82
C ASP A 100 11.62 3.27 -3.87
N MET A 101 11.08 3.31 -2.65
CA MET A 101 11.33 2.33 -1.58
C MET A 101 10.47 1.06 -1.68
N VAL A 102 9.66 0.95 -2.73
CA VAL A 102 8.90 -0.28 -2.99
C VAL A 102 9.86 -1.37 -3.43
N SER A 103 10.12 -2.32 -2.52
CA SER A 103 11.07 -3.42 -2.70
C SER A 103 10.57 -4.49 -3.68
N GLY A 104 9.28 -4.47 -4.03
CA GLY A 104 8.71 -5.41 -4.99
C GLY A 104 7.19 -5.29 -5.14
N GLY A 105 6.66 -6.06 -6.10
CA GLY A 105 5.23 -6.13 -6.37
C GLY A 105 4.75 -7.58 -6.53
N VAL A 106 3.62 -7.93 -5.93
CA VAL A 106 2.94 -9.22 -6.10
C VAL A 106 1.62 -8.99 -6.84
N LEU A 107 1.61 -9.28 -8.14
CA LEU A 107 0.46 -9.05 -9.03
C LEU A 107 -0.20 -10.38 -9.37
N LEU A 108 -1.35 -10.66 -8.75
CA LEU A 108 -2.08 -11.91 -8.95
C LEU A 108 -3.15 -11.71 -10.03
N TYR A 109 -3.03 -12.41 -11.17
CA TYR A 109 -3.95 -12.31 -12.32
C TYR A 109 -4.40 -10.86 -12.63
N PRO A 110 -3.45 -9.92 -12.79
CA PRO A 110 -3.79 -8.50 -12.83
C PRO A 110 -4.65 -8.15 -14.05
N TYR A 111 -5.59 -7.22 -13.87
CA TYR A 111 -6.44 -6.72 -14.95
C TYR A 111 -5.66 -5.73 -15.83
N PHE A 112 -5.06 -6.22 -16.91
CA PHE A 112 -4.43 -5.43 -17.98
C PHE A 112 -4.82 -5.96 -19.36
#